data_AF-A0A5B6VQV7-F1
#
_entry.id   AF-A0A5B6VQV7-F1
#
_cell.length_a   1.000
_cell.length_b   1.000
_cell.length_c   1.000
_cell.angle_alpha   90.00
_cell.angle_beta   90.00
_cell.angle_gamma   90.00
#
_symmetry.space_group_name_H-M   'P 1'
#
loop_
_entity.id
_entity.type
_entity.pdbx_description
1 polymer ?
#
loop_
_entity_poly.entity_id
_entity_poly.type
_entity_poly.pdbx_seq_one_letter_code
_entity_poly.pdbx_strand_id
1 'polypeptide(L)'
;MSIPKELEQVMKLRGGSVLGKKTILKSDHFPGCQNKRLSPQIDGAPNYRQADSLCVHGVAIPTIVGIHNVLKHIGAQKGGKAHVLWINLREEPVVYINGRPFVLRDVERPFSNLEYTGINRDRVEQMEARLKEDILLEAARYGNKILVTDELPDGQMVDQWERVSCDSVKTPLEVYEELQVEGYLVDYERVPITDEKSPKELDFDIVWMWKSVDAIYVFLHDVMVNKISQADISTEVVFNCQMGRGRTTTGMVIATLAYLNRIGASGIPRNDSIGRVSDYASNVTDNLPNSEDAIRRGEYAVIRSLIRVLEGGVEGKRQVDKVIDKCSSMQVWLSKYPYLFRLALSLKSGLK
;
A
#
# COMPACT_ATOMS: atom_id res chain seq x y z
N MET A 1 -18.41 -39.87 -0.55
CA MET A 1 -18.56 -38.54 -1.18
C MET A 1 -19.62 -37.74 -0.42
N SER A 2 -19.21 -36.88 0.52
CA SER A 2 -20.09 -35.92 1.25
C SER A 2 -19.41 -34.58 1.55
N ILE A 3 -18.23 -34.36 0.97
CA ILE A 3 -17.30 -33.25 1.30
C ILE A 3 -17.92 -31.84 1.12
N PRO A 4 -18.75 -31.54 0.10
CA PRO A 4 -19.26 -30.17 -0.09
C PRO A 4 -20.16 -29.67 1.04
N LYS A 5 -20.98 -30.57 1.63
CA LYS A 5 -21.90 -30.20 2.71
C LYS A 5 -21.18 -29.91 4.02
N GLU A 6 -20.07 -30.59 4.27
CA GLU A 6 -19.27 -30.42 5.48
C GLU A 6 -18.53 -29.08 5.45
N LEU A 7 -17.94 -28.71 4.30
CA LEU A 7 -17.22 -27.44 4.14
C LEU A 7 -18.13 -26.22 4.30
N GLU A 8 -19.31 -26.25 3.67
CA GLU A 8 -20.32 -25.21 3.87
C GLU A 8 -20.78 -25.11 5.33
N GLN A 9 -20.88 -26.25 6.03
CA GLN A 9 -21.26 -26.27 7.44
C GLN A 9 -20.19 -25.62 8.31
N VAL A 10 -18.89 -25.88 8.04
CA VAL A 10 -17.79 -25.21 8.75
C VAL A 10 -17.92 -23.69 8.62
N MET A 11 -18.08 -23.17 7.40
CA MET A 11 -18.23 -21.73 7.15
C MET A 11 -19.47 -21.12 7.82
N LYS A 12 -20.57 -21.87 7.93
CA LYS A 12 -21.81 -21.45 8.62
C LYS A 12 -21.69 -21.49 10.15
N LEU A 13 -20.83 -22.35 10.68
CA LEU A 13 -20.65 -22.58 12.12
C LEU A 13 -19.46 -21.83 12.72
N ARG A 14 -18.68 -21.11 11.91
CA ARG A 14 -17.63 -20.20 12.38
C ARG A 14 -18.17 -19.27 13.47
N GLY A 15 -17.43 -19.16 14.57
CA GLY A 15 -17.85 -18.44 15.77
C GLY A 15 -16.73 -17.59 16.36
N GLY A 16 -15.67 -17.34 15.60
CA GLY A 16 -14.59 -16.45 15.99
C GLY A 16 -15.04 -15.00 16.08
N SER A 17 -14.28 -14.20 16.81
CA SER A 17 -14.54 -12.77 16.97
C SER A 17 -14.31 -11.96 15.68
N VAL A 18 -13.37 -12.42 14.85
CA VAL A 18 -13.02 -11.91 13.52
C VAL A 18 -13.31 -12.97 12.45
N LEU A 19 -12.92 -14.23 12.68
CA LEU A 19 -13.26 -15.36 11.81
C LEU A 19 -14.70 -15.82 12.08
N GLY A 20 -15.66 -14.99 11.66
CA GLY A 20 -17.08 -15.16 11.93
C GLY A 20 -17.82 -16.00 10.88
N LYS A 21 -19.13 -16.16 11.10
CA LYS A 21 -20.05 -16.82 10.16
C LYS A 21 -19.98 -16.18 8.77
N LYS A 22 -20.16 -16.99 7.72
CA LYS A 22 -20.16 -16.55 6.32
C LYS A 22 -18.85 -15.89 5.86
N THR A 23 -17.76 -16.12 6.58
CA THR A 23 -16.44 -15.65 6.16
C THR A 23 -15.55 -16.80 5.69
N ILE A 24 -14.64 -16.52 4.78
CA ILE A 24 -13.61 -17.45 4.29
C ILE A 24 -12.22 -16.85 4.51
N LEU A 25 -11.21 -17.73 4.63
CA LEU A 25 -9.80 -17.35 4.64
C LEU A 25 -9.26 -17.54 3.23
N LYS A 26 -9.29 -16.48 2.43
CA LYS A 26 -8.87 -16.56 1.03
C LYS A 26 -7.37 -16.34 0.91
N SER A 27 -6.69 -17.16 0.11
CA SER A 27 -5.30 -16.90 -0.28
C SER A 27 -5.20 -15.57 -1.00
N ASP A 28 -4.25 -14.75 -0.55
CA ASP A 28 -4.00 -13.44 -1.13
C ASP A 28 -3.13 -13.52 -2.38
N HIS A 29 -2.48 -14.66 -2.59
CA HIS A 29 -1.86 -15.03 -3.85
C HIS A 29 -2.88 -15.77 -4.69
N PHE A 30 -3.20 -15.20 -5.86
CA PHE A 30 -4.16 -15.73 -6.81
C PHE A 30 -3.66 -15.53 -8.25
N PRO A 31 -4.15 -16.32 -9.23
CA PRO A 31 -3.79 -16.16 -10.63
C PRO A 31 -4.03 -14.72 -11.12
N GLY A 32 -3.02 -14.12 -11.73
CA GLY A 32 -3.10 -12.72 -12.20
C GLY A 32 -2.76 -11.67 -11.13
N CYS A 33 -2.45 -12.06 -9.90
CA CYS A 33 -1.93 -11.11 -8.90
C CYS A 33 -0.52 -10.61 -9.26
N GLN A 34 0.23 -11.33 -10.10
CA GLN A 34 1.59 -10.98 -10.53
C GLN A 34 1.64 -10.42 -11.96
N ASN A 35 2.23 -9.24 -12.12
CA ASN A 35 2.59 -8.65 -13.39
C ASN A 35 3.97 -9.16 -13.83
N LYS A 36 3.98 -10.12 -14.76
CA LYS A 36 5.20 -10.76 -15.28
C LYS A 36 6.11 -9.82 -16.10
N ARG A 37 5.65 -8.61 -16.44
CA ARG A 37 6.46 -7.61 -17.15
C ARG A 37 7.43 -6.84 -16.23
N LEU A 38 7.25 -6.95 -14.91
CA LEU A 38 8.13 -6.28 -13.95
C LEU A 38 9.42 -7.06 -13.75
N SER A 39 10.53 -6.33 -13.64
CA SER A 39 11.85 -6.84 -13.32
C SER A 39 12.48 -5.97 -12.22
N PRO A 40 13.19 -6.55 -11.23
CA PRO A 40 13.45 -7.98 -11.08
C PRO A 40 12.22 -8.75 -10.56
N GLN A 41 12.17 -10.06 -10.86
CA GLN A 41 11.20 -10.97 -10.25
C GLN A 41 11.83 -11.59 -9.01
N ILE A 42 11.25 -11.32 -7.84
CA ILE A 42 11.70 -11.88 -6.57
C ILE A 42 10.72 -12.97 -6.15
N ASP A 43 11.24 -14.18 -5.91
CA ASP A 43 10.43 -15.33 -5.54
C ASP A 43 9.65 -15.07 -4.23
N GLY A 44 8.36 -15.41 -4.23
CA GLY A 44 7.46 -15.14 -3.12
C GLY A 44 7.09 -13.67 -2.90
N ALA A 45 7.58 -12.72 -3.71
CA ALA A 45 7.35 -11.28 -3.59
C ALA A 45 6.83 -10.68 -4.92
N PRO A 46 5.53 -10.87 -5.22
CA PRO A 46 4.98 -10.43 -6.50
C PRO A 46 5.11 -8.91 -6.67
N ASN A 47 5.30 -8.47 -7.90
CA ASN A 47 5.25 -7.05 -8.29
C ASN A 47 6.26 -6.14 -7.61
N TYR A 48 7.36 -6.72 -7.14
CA TYR A 48 8.51 -5.97 -6.67
C TYR A 48 9.00 -5.01 -7.77
N ARG A 49 9.33 -3.78 -7.36
CA ARG A 49 9.88 -2.73 -8.20
C ARG A 49 10.56 -1.67 -7.35
N GLN A 50 11.51 -0.96 -7.95
CA GLN A 50 12.17 0.21 -7.38
C GLN A 50 11.84 1.46 -8.22
N ALA A 51 11.70 2.61 -7.57
CA ALA A 51 11.55 3.90 -8.26
C ALA A 51 12.92 4.39 -8.76
N ASP A 52 13.29 4.01 -9.99
CA ASP A 52 14.64 4.23 -10.55
C ASP A 52 15.76 3.78 -9.59
N SER A 53 16.79 4.61 -9.38
CA SER A 53 17.91 4.39 -8.45
C SER A 53 17.69 5.07 -7.09
N LEU A 54 16.44 5.34 -6.71
CA LEU A 54 16.11 5.93 -5.41
C LEU A 54 15.84 4.84 -4.37
N CYS A 55 15.93 5.20 -3.09
CA CYS A 55 15.74 4.28 -1.97
C CYS A 55 14.26 3.94 -1.69
N VAL A 56 13.43 3.83 -2.73
CA VAL A 56 11.98 3.65 -2.64
C VAL A 56 11.54 2.46 -3.48
N HIS A 57 10.89 1.51 -2.83
CA HIS A 57 10.48 0.22 -3.39
C HIS A 57 8.99 -0.01 -3.20
N GLY A 58 8.41 -0.83 -4.08
CA GLY A 58 7.03 -1.27 -3.98
C GLY A 58 6.91 -2.75 -4.27
N VAL A 59 6.05 -3.44 -3.53
CA VAL A 59 5.79 -4.87 -3.69
C VAL A 59 4.31 -5.17 -3.43
N ALA A 60 3.77 -6.25 -4.00
CA ALA A 60 2.51 -6.84 -3.56
C ALA A 60 2.69 -7.50 -2.20
N ILE A 61 1.63 -8.07 -1.61
CA ILE A 61 1.75 -8.84 -0.37
C ILE A 61 2.71 -10.02 -0.60
N PRO A 62 3.88 -10.05 0.07
CA PRO A 62 4.82 -11.15 -0.09
C PRO A 62 4.43 -12.32 0.84
N THR A 63 4.92 -13.51 0.50
CA THR A 63 5.07 -14.62 1.47
C THR A 63 6.19 -14.30 2.47
N ILE A 64 6.29 -15.04 3.58
CA ILE A 64 7.40 -14.87 4.52
C ILE A 64 8.76 -15.06 3.81
N VAL A 65 8.88 -16.11 2.99
CA VAL A 65 10.07 -16.35 2.14
C VAL A 65 10.33 -15.17 1.20
N GLY A 66 9.27 -14.60 0.62
CA GLY A 66 9.35 -13.40 -0.20
C GLY A 66 9.90 -12.19 0.54
N ILE A 67 9.54 -11.99 1.81
CA ILE A 67 10.08 -10.91 2.63
C ILE A 67 11.60 -11.09 2.79
N HIS A 68 12.05 -12.29 3.17
CA HIS A 68 13.49 -12.59 3.25
C HIS A 68 14.22 -12.29 1.92
N ASN A 69 13.63 -12.74 0.81
CA ASN A 69 14.22 -12.53 -0.51
C ASN A 69 14.31 -11.05 -0.89
N VAL A 70 13.30 -10.24 -0.57
CA VAL A 70 13.32 -8.78 -0.78
C VAL A 70 14.39 -8.12 0.10
N LEU A 71 14.42 -8.43 1.41
CA LEU A 71 15.41 -7.86 2.32
C LEU A 71 16.84 -8.23 1.88
N LYS A 72 17.06 -9.46 1.43
CA LYS A 72 18.35 -9.91 0.89
C LYS A 72 18.72 -9.18 -0.40
N HIS A 73 17.74 -8.97 -1.28
CA HIS A 73 17.95 -8.25 -2.53
C HIS A 73 18.34 -6.78 -2.29
N ILE A 74 17.72 -6.13 -1.30
CA ILE A 74 18.03 -4.75 -0.90
C ILE A 74 19.36 -4.66 -0.13
N GLY A 75 19.82 -5.76 0.48
CA GLY A 75 21.06 -5.78 1.27
C GLY A 75 20.86 -5.52 2.76
N ALA A 76 19.66 -5.80 3.27
CA ALA A 76 19.23 -5.67 4.67
C ALA A 76 19.27 -7.00 5.44
N GLN A 77 19.91 -8.05 4.88
CA GLN A 77 20.20 -9.27 5.64
C GLN A 77 21.15 -9.01 6.83
N LYS A 78 21.29 -9.99 7.71
CA LYS A 78 22.28 -9.97 8.79
C LYS A 78 23.69 -9.65 8.28
N GLY A 79 24.30 -8.60 8.81
CA GLY A 79 25.61 -8.08 8.37
C GLY A 79 25.57 -7.26 7.07
N GLY A 80 24.36 -6.97 6.57
CA GLY A 80 24.10 -6.06 5.47
C GLY A 80 24.38 -4.60 5.83
N LYS A 81 24.24 -3.72 4.84
CA LYS A 81 24.54 -2.28 4.98
C LYS A 81 23.31 -1.39 4.77
N ALA A 82 22.22 -1.94 4.25
CA ALA A 82 20.98 -1.20 4.05
C ALA A 82 20.05 -1.43 5.22
N HIS A 83 19.43 -0.36 5.71
CA HIS A 83 18.35 -0.44 6.68
C HIS A 83 17.02 -0.31 5.94
N VAL A 84 16.05 -1.18 6.20
CA VAL A 84 14.75 -1.16 5.51
C VAL A 84 13.67 -0.65 6.44
N LEU A 85 12.86 0.31 5.99
CA LEU A 85 11.57 0.61 6.58
C LEU A 85 10.47 -0.01 5.72
N TRP A 86 9.80 -1.03 6.25
CA TRP A 86 8.71 -1.73 5.59
C TRP A 86 7.35 -1.17 6.02
N ILE A 87 6.64 -0.54 5.08
CA ILE A 87 5.35 0.11 5.30
C ILE A 87 4.25 -0.71 4.63
N ASN A 88 3.40 -1.34 5.44
CA ASN A 88 2.20 -2.03 4.99
C ASN A 88 1.00 -1.08 4.99
N LEU A 89 0.43 -0.85 3.80
CA LEU A 89 -0.65 0.12 3.56
C LEU A 89 -2.06 -0.46 3.70
N ARG A 90 -2.20 -1.68 4.24
CA ARG A 90 -3.46 -2.41 4.25
C ARG A 90 -4.35 -2.07 5.43
N GLU A 91 -5.59 -1.72 5.16
CA GLU A 91 -6.66 -1.67 6.17
C GLU A 91 -7.23 -3.05 6.48
N GLU A 92 -7.09 -4.01 5.56
CA GLU A 92 -7.63 -5.35 5.74
C GLU A 92 -6.72 -6.15 6.69
N PRO A 93 -7.27 -6.90 7.66
CA PRO A 93 -6.47 -7.79 8.49
C PRO A 93 -5.90 -8.94 7.65
N VAL A 94 -4.61 -9.19 7.83
CA VAL A 94 -3.85 -10.23 7.13
C VAL A 94 -3.32 -11.21 8.16
N VAL A 95 -3.24 -12.48 7.78
CA VAL A 95 -2.59 -13.52 8.57
C VAL A 95 -1.72 -14.38 7.67
N TYR A 96 -0.56 -14.79 8.16
CA TYR A 96 0.29 -15.76 7.51
C TYR A 96 -0.02 -17.16 8.06
N ILE A 97 -0.29 -18.11 7.17
CA ILE A 97 -0.45 -19.53 7.51
C ILE A 97 0.58 -20.31 6.69
N ASN A 98 1.49 -21.03 7.36
CA ASN A 98 2.61 -21.74 6.73
C ASN A 98 3.42 -20.84 5.77
N GLY A 99 3.60 -19.58 6.16
CA GLY A 99 4.34 -18.59 5.37
C GLY A 99 3.59 -17.97 4.19
N ARG A 100 2.36 -18.40 3.89
CA ARG A 100 1.49 -17.83 2.85
C ARG A 100 0.53 -16.79 3.42
N PRO A 101 0.29 -15.65 2.74
CA PRO A 101 -0.64 -14.63 3.21
C PRO A 101 -2.10 -15.01 2.90
N PHE A 102 -2.98 -14.81 3.88
CA PHE A 102 -4.42 -14.99 3.79
C PHE A 102 -5.16 -13.75 4.29
N VAL A 103 -6.35 -13.52 3.74
CA VAL A 103 -7.24 -12.42 4.08
C VAL A 103 -8.66 -12.92 4.33
N LEU A 104 -9.39 -12.24 5.20
CA LEU A 104 -10.80 -12.52 5.41
C LEU A 104 -11.66 -12.01 4.25
N ARG A 105 -12.60 -12.83 3.77
CA ARG A 105 -13.59 -12.44 2.75
C ARG A 105 -14.98 -12.91 3.14
N ASP A 106 -16.00 -12.23 2.62
CA ASP A 106 -17.37 -12.73 2.67
C ASP A 106 -17.56 -13.87 1.65
N VAL A 107 -18.24 -14.95 2.04
CA VAL A 107 -18.49 -16.12 1.20
C VAL A 107 -19.35 -15.80 -0.03
N GLU A 108 -20.28 -14.84 0.08
CA GLU A 108 -21.16 -14.40 -1.01
C GLU A 108 -20.43 -13.43 -1.94
N ARG A 109 -19.36 -12.77 -1.46
CA ARG A 109 -18.57 -11.80 -2.22
C ARG A 109 -17.05 -12.04 -2.07
N PRO A 110 -16.53 -13.22 -2.46
CA PRO A 110 -15.16 -13.63 -2.15
C PRO A 110 -14.08 -12.81 -2.89
N PHE A 111 -14.46 -12.09 -3.95
CA PHE A 111 -13.59 -11.20 -4.71
C PHE A 111 -13.62 -9.73 -4.23
N SER A 112 -14.52 -9.37 -3.32
CA SER A 112 -14.64 -8.00 -2.78
C SER A 112 -13.85 -7.85 -1.48
N ASN A 113 -13.13 -6.74 -1.30
CA ASN A 113 -12.50 -6.41 -0.01
C ASN A 113 -13.57 -6.12 1.04
N LEU A 114 -13.32 -6.51 2.29
CA LEU A 114 -14.07 -6.00 3.43
C LEU A 114 -13.49 -4.63 3.77
N GLU A 115 -14.30 -3.59 3.67
CA GLU A 115 -13.89 -2.19 3.89
C GLU A 115 -14.07 -1.83 5.36
N TYR A 116 -13.03 -1.28 5.99
CA TYR A 116 -13.00 -0.85 7.39
C TYR A 116 -12.65 0.63 7.45
N THR A 117 -13.52 1.47 6.89
CA THR A 117 -13.26 2.89 6.64
C THR A 117 -12.74 3.63 7.88
N GLY A 118 -11.54 4.19 7.77
CA GLY A 118 -10.91 5.01 8.82
C GLY A 118 -10.38 4.22 10.03
N ILE A 119 -10.15 2.92 9.87
CA ILE A 119 -9.48 2.11 10.90
C ILE A 119 -8.05 2.59 11.14
N ASN A 120 -7.60 2.58 12.40
CA ASN A 120 -6.23 2.94 12.77
C ASN A 120 -5.36 1.69 12.95
N ARG A 121 -4.04 1.89 13.07
CA ARG A 121 -3.05 0.81 13.23
C ARG A 121 -3.41 -0.17 14.34
N ASP A 122 -3.58 0.32 15.57
CA ASP A 122 -3.80 -0.50 16.75
C ASP A 122 -5.01 -1.42 16.57
N ARG A 123 -6.08 -0.90 15.96
CA ARG A 123 -7.30 -1.68 15.75
C ARG A 123 -7.11 -2.75 14.66
N VAL A 124 -6.37 -2.46 13.58
CA VAL A 124 -6.06 -3.49 12.57
C VAL A 124 -5.19 -4.59 13.17
N GLU A 125 -4.12 -4.24 13.88
CA GLU A 125 -3.22 -5.22 14.49
C GLU A 125 -3.92 -6.06 15.57
N GLN A 126 -4.82 -5.46 16.36
CA GLN A 126 -5.69 -6.21 17.29
C GLN A 126 -6.63 -7.18 16.56
N MET A 127 -7.16 -6.79 15.40
CA MET A 127 -7.98 -7.69 14.58
C MET A 127 -7.15 -8.84 14.00
N GLU A 128 -5.90 -8.59 13.61
CA GLU A 128 -4.98 -9.63 13.14
C GLU A 128 -4.61 -10.63 14.26
N ALA A 129 -4.34 -10.13 15.47
CA ALA A 129 -4.09 -10.97 16.64
C ALA A 129 -5.30 -11.86 16.98
N ARG A 130 -6.51 -11.28 17.02
CA ARG A 130 -7.75 -12.05 17.23
C ARG A 130 -8.05 -13.02 16.11
N LEU A 131 -7.75 -12.67 14.86
CA LEU A 131 -7.90 -13.57 13.72
C LEU A 131 -6.99 -14.79 13.87
N LYS A 132 -5.73 -14.59 14.29
CA LYS A 132 -4.82 -15.70 14.63
C LYS A 132 -5.39 -16.58 15.73
N GLU A 133 -5.90 -16.00 16.82
CA GLU A 133 -6.53 -16.76 17.91
C GLU A 133 -7.74 -17.57 17.42
N ASP A 134 -8.63 -16.96 16.64
CA ASP A 134 -9.81 -17.63 16.09
C ASP A 134 -9.42 -18.80 15.18
N ILE A 135 -8.37 -18.64 14.37
CA ILE A 135 -7.82 -19.70 13.50
C ILE A 135 -7.35 -20.89 14.33
N LEU A 136 -6.58 -20.65 15.40
CA LEU A 136 -6.05 -21.71 16.25
C LEU A 136 -7.18 -22.43 17.01
N LEU A 137 -8.17 -21.69 17.51
CA LEU A 137 -9.35 -22.25 18.18
C LEU A 137 -10.26 -23.04 17.23
N GLU A 138 -10.44 -22.58 15.99
CA GLU A 138 -11.11 -23.36 14.95
C GLU A 138 -10.32 -24.61 14.59
N ALA A 139 -9.01 -24.49 14.38
CA ALA A 139 -8.18 -25.62 14.01
C ALA A 139 -8.15 -26.72 15.05
N ALA A 140 -8.13 -26.37 16.35
CA ALA A 140 -8.20 -27.34 17.44
C ALA A 140 -9.47 -28.21 17.38
N ARG A 141 -10.60 -27.67 16.88
CA ARG A 141 -11.87 -28.41 16.69
C ARG A 141 -11.83 -29.37 15.50
N TYR A 142 -10.96 -29.13 14.53
CA TYR A 142 -10.86 -29.90 13.28
C TYR A 142 -9.52 -30.65 13.16
N GLY A 143 -8.93 -31.06 14.28
CA GLY A 143 -7.72 -31.88 14.30
C GLY A 143 -6.48 -31.15 13.81
N ASN A 144 -6.31 -29.89 14.26
CA ASN A 144 -5.22 -28.98 13.87
C ASN A 144 -5.22 -28.63 12.38
N LYS A 145 -6.42 -28.46 11.81
CA LYS A 145 -6.61 -28.03 10.43
C LYS A 145 -7.58 -26.86 10.34
N ILE A 146 -7.26 -25.89 9.50
CA ILE A 146 -8.12 -24.75 9.20
C ILE A 146 -8.56 -24.82 7.75
N LEU A 147 -9.79 -24.40 7.48
CA LEU A 147 -10.29 -24.31 6.11
C LEU A 147 -9.87 -22.99 5.47
N VAL A 148 -9.10 -23.09 4.38
CA VAL A 148 -8.66 -21.97 3.55
C VAL A 148 -9.22 -22.12 2.13
N THR A 149 -9.31 -21.01 1.40
CA THR A 149 -9.87 -20.97 0.04
C THR A 149 -8.84 -20.40 -0.93
N ASP A 150 -8.51 -21.16 -1.97
CA ASP A 150 -7.66 -20.72 -3.07
C ASP A 150 -8.51 -20.36 -4.30
N GLU A 151 -8.00 -19.44 -5.12
CA GLU A 151 -8.62 -19.07 -6.39
C GLU A 151 -7.84 -19.72 -7.55
N LEU A 152 -8.53 -20.45 -8.41
CA LEU A 152 -7.97 -21.07 -9.60
C LEU A 152 -7.97 -20.12 -10.80
N PRO A 153 -7.19 -20.40 -11.87
CA PRO A 153 -7.08 -19.51 -13.02
C PRO A 153 -8.38 -19.25 -13.79
N ASP A 154 -9.36 -20.14 -13.64
CA ASP A 154 -10.72 -20.00 -14.18
C ASP A 154 -11.66 -19.20 -13.26
N GLY A 155 -11.16 -18.69 -12.14
CA GLY A 155 -11.92 -17.96 -11.13
C GLY A 155 -12.69 -18.86 -10.16
N GLN A 156 -12.52 -20.18 -10.23
CA GLN A 156 -13.15 -21.09 -9.27
C GLN A 156 -12.50 -20.96 -7.88
N MET A 157 -13.34 -20.91 -6.84
CA MET A 157 -12.90 -20.97 -5.45
C MET A 157 -12.80 -22.43 -5.00
N VAL A 158 -11.65 -22.82 -4.46
CA VAL A 158 -11.38 -24.19 -4.00
C VAL A 158 -10.99 -24.16 -2.53
N ASP A 159 -11.82 -24.81 -1.72
CA ASP A 159 -11.59 -24.96 -0.29
C ASP A 159 -10.66 -26.13 0.01
N GLN A 160 -9.69 -25.91 0.90
CA GLN A 160 -8.67 -26.88 1.27
C GLN A 160 -8.42 -26.85 2.77
N TRP A 161 -8.18 -28.02 3.35
CA TRP A 161 -7.80 -28.17 4.74
C TRP A 161 -6.30 -27.98 4.89
N GLU A 162 -5.90 -26.90 5.53
CA GLU A 162 -4.50 -26.58 5.80
C GLU A 162 -4.14 -27.00 7.22
N ARG A 163 -3.06 -27.75 7.40
CA ARG A 163 -2.57 -28.13 8.74
C ARG A 163 -1.91 -26.94 9.40
N VAL A 164 -2.25 -26.69 10.67
CA VAL A 164 -1.71 -25.57 11.43
C VAL A 164 -1.28 -25.99 12.83
N SER A 165 -0.22 -25.34 13.30
CA SER A 165 0.26 -25.27 14.69
C SER A 165 0.36 -23.81 15.14
N CYS A 166 0.61 -23.57 16.41
CA CYS A 166 0.83 -22.21 16.94
C CYS A 166 1.94 -21.45 16.20
N ASP A 167 3.01 -22.13 15.77
CA ASP A 167 4.15 -21.52 15.08
C ASP A 167 3.88 -21.27 13.58
N SER A 168 2.89 -21.97 13.01
CA SER A 168 2.55 -21.83 11.58
C SER A 168 1.67 -20.63 11.27
N VAL A 169 1.00 -20.05 12.28
CA VAL A 169 0.07 -18.93 12.11
C VAL A 169 0.68 -17.68 12.72
N LYS A 170 0.95 -16.67 11.90
CA LYS A 170 1.63 -15.44 12.32
C LYS A 170 0.90 -14.19 11.84
N THR A 171 0.86 -13.16 12.67
CA THR A 171 0.45 -11.82 12.22
C THR A 171 1.59 -11.16 11.44
N PRO A 172 1.33 -10.15 10.60
CA PRO A 172 2.39 -9.39 9.96
C PRO A 172 3.41 -8.83 10.96
N LEU A 173 2.95 -8.28 12.09
CA LEU A 173 3.83 -7.73 13.12
C LEU A 173 4.80 -8.78 13.65
N GLU A 174 4.29 -9.96 14.04
CA GLU A 174 5.11 -11.08 14.54
C GLU A 174 6.17 -11.51 13.52
N VAL A 175 5.84 -11.54 12.23
CA VAL A 175 6.80 -11.89 11.17
C VAL A 175 7.97 -10.92 11.14
N TYR A 176 7.73 -9.61 11.26
CA TYR A 176 8.82 -8.63 11.25
C TYR A 176 9.61 -8.58 12.56
N GLU A 177 8.96 -8.79 13.71
CA GLU A 177 9.65 -8.92 15.00
C GLU A 177 10.61 -10.12 15.00
N GLU A 178 10.20 -11.25 14.45
CA GLU A 178 11.07 -12.42 14.28
C GLU A 178 12.25 -12.13 13.34
N LEU A 179 12.02 -11.45 12.22
CA LEU A 179 13.08 -11.04 11.29
C LEU A 179 14.12 -10.13 11.97
N GLN A 180 13.67 -9.22 12.84
CA GLN A 180 14.55 -8.38 13.65
C GLN A 180 15.39 -9.21 14.61
N VAL A 181 14.80 -10.19 15.29
CA VAL A 181 15.51 -11.12 16.18
C VAL A 181 16.54 -11.97 15.41
N GLU A 182 16.24 -12.37 14.18
CA GLU A 182 17.19 -13.06 13.29
C GLU A 182 18.37 -12.18 12.85
N GLY A 183 18.25 -10.86 13.03
CA GLY A 183 19.27 -9.86 12.75
C GLY A 183 19.14 -9.20 11.38
N TYR A 184 17.97 -9.26 10.75
CA TYR A 184 17.68 -8.42 9.59
C TYR A 184 17.51 -6.96 10.01
N LEU A 185 17.99 -6.05 9.18
CA LEU A 185 17.90 -4.60 9.40
C LEU A 185 16.58 -4.07 8.83
N VAL A 186 15.48 -4.39 9.50
CA VAL A 186 14.13 -4.01 9.04
C VAL A 186 13.29 -3.45 10.19
N ASP A 187 12.67 -2.31 9.97
CA ASP A 187 11.59 -1.77 10.79
C ASP A 187 10.25 -2.00 10.10
N TYR A 188 9.22 -2.33 10.87
CA TYR A 188 7.86 -2.55 10.35
C TYR A 188 6.87 -1.50 10.82
N GLU A 189 6.09 -0.99 9.87
CA GLU A 189 5.09 0.02 10.11
C GLU A 189 3.79 -0.31 9.38
N ARG A 190 2.67 -0.20 10.10
CA ARG A 190 1.33 -0.44 9.58
C ARG A 190 0.58 0.88 9.47
N VAL A 191 0.27 1.28 8.23
CA VAL A 191 -0.47 2.50 7.92
C VAL A 191 -1.73 2.09 7.14
N PRO A 192 -2.84 1.77 7.80
CA PRO A 192 -4.04 1.29 7.11
C PRO A 192 -4.65 2.38 6.24
N ILE A 193 -4.84 2.08 4.95
CA ILE A 193 -5.42 3.01 3.98
C ILE A 193 -6.57 2.34 3.27
N THR A 194 -7.70 3.04 3.28
CA THR A 194 -8.90 2.64 2.54
C THR A 194 -8.62 2.60 1.05
N ASP A 195 -8.98 1.50 0.40
CA ASP A 195 -8.84 1.37 -1.05
C ASP A 195 -9.92 2.23 -1.74
N GLU A 196 -9.65 3.53 -1.86
CA GLU A 196 -10.57 4.45 -2.51
C GLU A 196 -10.62 4.17 -4.01
N LYS A 197 -11.80 3.74 -4.47
CA LYS A 197 -12.17 3.86 -5.88
C LYS A 197 -12.08 5.34 -6.28
N SER A 198 -11.67 5.59 -7.52
CA SER A 198 -11.68 6.95 -8.08
C SER A 198 -13.05 7.58 -7.82
N PRO A 199 -13.13 8.76 -7.19
CA PRO A 199 -14.40 9.46 -7.06
C PRO A 199 -14.99 9.64 -8.45
N LYS A 200 -16.28 9.33 -8.60
CA LYS A 200 -17.06 9.93 -9.69
C LYS A 200 -17.18 11.41 -9.35
N GLU A 201 -17.11 12.30 -10.35
CA GLU A 201 -16.98 13.76 -10.20
C GLU A 201 -18.09 14.46 -9.37
N LEU A 202 -19.03 13.72 -8.77
CA LEU A 202 -20.21 14.24 -8.06
C LEU A 202 -20.35 13.82 -6.59
N ASP A 203 -19.47 13.00 -6.02
CA ASP A 203 -19.64 12.53 -4.64
C ASP A 203 -18.64 13.17 -3.67
N PHE A 204 -19.12 13.44 -2.45
CA PHE A 204 -18.44 14.06 -1.30
C PHE A 204 -17.23 13.27 -0.75
N ASP A 205 -16.48 12.54 -1.59
CA ASP A 205 -15.34 11.68 -1.25
C ASP A 205 -13.97 12.38 -1.29
N ILE A 206 -13.94 13.67 -1.64
CA ILE A 206 -12.72 14.49 -1.66
C ILE A 206 -12.04 14.55 -0.28
N VAL A 207 -12.82 14.58 0.80
CA VAL A 207 -12.29 14.70 2.18
C VAL A 207 -11.61 13.40 2.64
N TRP A 208 -12.14 12.25 2.25
CA TRP A 208 -11.55 10.95 2.62
C TRP A 208 -10.25 10.71 1.87
N MET A 209 -10.22 11.03 0.58
CA MET A 209 -8.99 10.97 -0.21
C MET A 209 -7.91 11.92 0.29
N TRP A 210 -8.31 13.10 0.76
CA TRP A 210 -7.42 14.04 1.44
C TRP A 210 -6.79 13.40 2.68
N LYS A 211 -7.60 12.78 3.54
CA LYS A 211 -7.12 12.10 4.76
C LYS A 211 -6.17 10.95 4.46
N SER A 212 -6.42 10.18 3.40
CA SER A 212 -5.57 9.05 3.00
C SER A 212 -4.17 9.52 2.54
N VAL A 213 -4.10 10.57 1.72
CA VAL A 213 -2.83 11.15 1.26
C VAL A 213 -2.12 11.88 2.40
N ASP A 214 -2.86 12.64 3.23
CA ASP A 214 -2.31 13.32 4.40
C ASP A 214 -1.80 12.33 5.44
N ALA A 215 -2.48 11.21 5.68
CA ALA A 215 -2.00 10.19 6.61
C ALA A 215 -0.67 9.60 6.15
N ILE A 216 -0.53 9.24 4.86
CA ILE A 216 0.76 8.80 4.30
C ILE A 216 1.80 9.91 4.43
N TYR A 217 1.44 11.14 4.07
CA TYR A 217 2.40 12.24 4.06
C TYR A 217 2.85 12.62 5.46
N VAL A 218 1.95 12.80 6.42
CA VAL A 218 2.25 13.11 7.82
C VAL A 218 3.09 11.99 8.42
N PHE A 219 2.73 10.72 8.15
CA PHE A 219 3.53 9.58 8.59
C PHE A 219 4.91 9.58 7.95
N LEU A 220 5.02 9.72 6.63
CA LEU A 220 6.31 9.75 5.94
C LEU A 220 7.15 10.96 6.33
N HIS A 221 6.53 12.10 6.60
CA HIS A 221 7.20 13.29 7.09
C HIS A 221 7.70 13.06 8.52
N ASP A 222 6.88 12.49 9.41
CA ASP A 222 7.29 12.11 10.76
C ASP A 222 8.46 11.11 10.73
N VAL A 223 8.33 10.04 9.94
CA VAL A 223 9.41 9.08 9.68
C VAL A 223 10.65 9.77 9.11
N MET A 224 10.51 10.62 8.10
CA MET A 224 11.65 11.27 7.43
C MET A 224 12.33 12.35 8.28
N VAL A 225 11.60 12.96 9.22
CA VAL A 225 12.10 14.03 10.09
C VAL A 225 12.61 13.46 11.42
N ASN A 226 11.91 12.50 12.00
CA ASN A 226 12.18 11.98 13.34
C ASN A 226 12.91 10.64 13.34
N LYS A 227 12.66 9.73 12.39
CA LYS A 227 13.32 8.41 12.32
C LYS A 227 14.53 8.39 11.37
N ILE A 228 14.42 9.02 10.21
CA ILE A 228 15.49 9.12 9.21
C ILE A 228 16.22 10.46 9.44
N SER A 229 16.97 10.54 10.53
CA SER A 229 17.80 11.72 10.84
C SER A 229 18.72 12.12 9.67
N GLN A 230 19.31 13.32 9.70
CA GLN A 230 20.21 13.83 8.64
C GLN A 230 21.43 12.93 8.33
N ALA A 231 21.70 11.90 9.15
CA ALA A 231 22.88 11.05 9.04
C ALA A 231 22.68 9.74 8.25
N ASP A 232 21.46 9.27 8.00
CA ASP A 232 21.24 7.93 7.42
C ASP A 232 20.59 7.99 6.02
N ILE A 233 21.41 8.30 5.01
CA ILE A 233 21.05 8.24 3.58
C ILE A 233 20.87 6.76 3.13
N SER A 234 21.18 5.78 3.98
CA SER A 234 21.13 4.34 3.70
C SER A 234 19.78 3.66 3.94
N THR A 235 18.76 4.39 4.39
CA THR A 235 17.44 3.78 4.68
C THR A 235 16.59 3.63 3.43
N GLU A 236 16.28 2.39 3.10
CA GLU A 236 15.46 1.94 1.99
C GLU A 236 14.00 1.80 2.44
N VAL A 237 13.06 2.41 1.72
CA VAL A 237 11.63 2.40 2.09
C VAL A 237 10.87 1.45 1.18
N VAL A 238 10.21 0.44 1.75
CA VAL A 238 9.41 -0.55 1.01
C VAL A 238 7.94 -0.34 1.31
N PHE A 239 7.12 -0.17 0.28
CA PHE A 239 5.66 -0.10 0.41
C PHE A 239 5.01 -1.39 -0.07
N ASN A 240 4.09 -1.96 0.71
CA ASN A 240 3.25 -3.05 0.24
C ASN A 240 1.76 -2.81 0.47
N CYS A 241 0.95 -3.36 -0.43
CA CYS A 241 -0.49 -3.52 -0.26
C CYS A 241 -0.89 -4.91 -0.79
N GLN A 242 -2.17 -5.18 -1.07
CA GLN A 242 -2.58 -6.47 -1.61
C GLN A 242 -1.85 -6.81 -2.93
N MET A 243 -2.15 -6.09 -4.02
CA MET A 243 -1.55 -6.36 -5.34
C MET A 243 -0.30 -5.53 -5.64
N GLY A 244 0.11 -4.62 -4.75
CA GLY A 244 1.20 -3.71 -5.03
C GLY A 244 0.88 -2.66 -6.11
N ARG A 245 -0.42 -2.35 -6.29
CA ARG A 245 -0.94 -1.42 -7.32
C ARG A 245 -1.23 -0.04 -6.74
N GLY A 246 -2.49 0.30 -6.46
CA GLY A 246 -2.93 1.65 -6.09
C GLY A 246 -2.22 2.23 -4.86
N ARG A 247 -2.49 1.65 -3.68
CA ARG A 247 -1.92 2.10 -2.40
C ARG A 247 -0.39 2.15 -2.44
N THR A 248 0.26 1.07 -2.87
CA THR A 248 1.73 0.99 -3.02
C THR A 248 2.29 2.08 -3.93
N THR A 249 1.75 2.26 -5.14
CA THR A 249 2.24 3.32 -6.04
C THR A 249 2.04 4.70 -5.44
N THR A 250 0.91 4.97 -4.77
CA THR A 250 0.69 6.25 -4.08
C THR A 250 1.74 6.49 -2.99
N GLY A 251 2.04 5.49 -2.15
CA GLY A 251 3.10 5.58 -1.15
C GLY A 251 4.47 5.85 -1.77
N MET A 252 4.82 5.12 -2.83
CA MET A 252 6.08 5.32 -3.56
C MET A 252 6.22 6.73 -4.14
N VAL A 253 5.15 7.28 -4.75
CA VAL A 253 5.15 8.63 -5.31
C VAL A 253 5.34 9.68 -4.22
N ILE A 254 4.61 9.56 -3.10
CA ILE A 254 4.72 10.50 -1.98
C ILE A 254 6.13 10.46 -1.38
N ALA A 255 6.67 9.27 -1.12
CA ALA A 255 8.03 9.10 -0.60
C ALA A 255 9.08 9.66 -1.55
N THR A 256 8.93 9.42 -2.85
CA THR A 256 9.85 9.93 -3.87
C THR A 256 9.79 11.46 -3.96
N LEU A 257 8.59 12.06 -3.87
CA LEU A 257 8.43 13.51 -3.82
C LEU A 257 9.12 14.11 -2.59
N ALA A 258 8.93 13.51 -1.42
CA ALA A 258 9.55 13.96 -0.19
C ALA A 258 11.08 13.81 -0.23
N TYR A 259 11.59 12.69 -0.78
CA TYR A 259 13.01 12.44 -0.95
C TYR A 259 13.67 13.45 -1.92
N LEU A 260 13.05 13.70 -3.07
CA LEU A 260 13.53 14.70 -4.03
C LEU A 260 13.47 16.13 -3.47
N ASN A 261 12.49 16.44 -2.62
CA ASN A 261 12.45 17.73 -1.93
C ASN A 261 13.61 17.89 -0.94
N ARG A 262 13.91 16.84 -0.15
CA ARG A 262 15.05 16.83 0.79
C ARG A 262 16.40 16.97 0.07
N ILE A 263 16.60 16.25 -1.05
CA ILE A 263 17.82 16.40 -1.87
C ILE A 263 17.87 17.78 -2.54
N GLY A 264 16.74 18.28 -3.04
CA GLY A 264 16.63 19.62 -3.64
C GLY A 264 16.91 20.75 -2.65
N ALA A 265 16.53 20.59 -1.38
CA ALA A 265 16.90 21.49 -0.28
C ALA A 265 18.40 21.49 0.05
N SER A 266 19.15 20.52 -0.50
CA SER A 266 20.61 20.41 -0.33
C SER A 266 21.40 20.96 -1.53
N GLY A 267 20.76 21.44 -2.61
CA GLY A 267 21.50 21.81 -3.83
C GLY A 267 20.79 22.61 -4.93
N ILE A 268 19.57 23.11 -4.74
CA ILE A 268 18.90 24.01 -5.71
C ILE A 268 18.61 25.34 -4.99
N PRO A 269 18.95 26.52 -5.55
CA PRO A 269 18.66 27.80 -4.92
C PRO A 269 17.15 27.90 -4.65
N ARG A 270 16.78 28.07 -3.38
CA ARG A 270 15.45 28.57 -3.03
C ARG A 270 15.35 29.97 -3.62
N ASN A 271 14.54 30.16 -4.66
CA ASN A 271 14.11 31.52 -5.00
C ASN A 271 13.09 31.93 -3.94
N ASP A 272 13.42 32.96 -3.17
CA ASP A 272 12.63 33.52 -2.06
C ASP A 272 11.34 34.23 -2.49
N SER A 273 10.79 33.93 -3.66
CA SER A 273 9.53 34.47 -4.15
C SER A 273 8.46 33.38 -4.07
N ILE A 274 7.83 33.31 -2.90
CA ILE A 274 6.86 32.29 -2.48
C ILE A 274 5.47 32.95 -2.37
N GLY A 275 4.47 32.35 -3.03
CA GLY A 275 3.08 32.37 -2.57
C GLY A 275 2.26 33.63 -2.86
N ARG A 276 2.62 34.45 -3.86
CA ARG A 276 1.67 35.48 -4.31
C ARG A 276 0.66 34.88 -5.28
N VAL A 277 -0.62 34.99 -4.94
CA VAL A 277 -1.70 34.87 -5.93
C VAL A 277 -1.45 35.96 -6.97
N SER A 278 -1.27 35.59 -8.23
CA SER A 278 -1.21 36.58 -9.31
C SER A 278 -2.60 37.21 -9.47
N ASP A 279 -2.71 38.52 -9.26
CA ASP A 279 -3.96 39.28 -9.39
C ASP A 279 -4.48 39.41 -10.84
N TYR A 280 -3.93 38.67 -11.80
CA TYR A 280 -4.46 38.61 -13.16
C TYR A 280 -5.57 37.55 -13.28
N ALA A 281 -6.64 37.75 -12.52
CA ALA A 281 -7.94 37.17 -12.82
C ALA A 281 -8.65 38.07 -13.84
N SER A 282 -8.36 37.90 -15.12
CA SER A 282 -9.33 38.32 -16.15
C SER A 282 -9.34 37.39 -17.37
N ASN A 283 -10.50 36.75 -17.50
CA ASN A 283 -11.14 36.25 -18.71
C ASN A 283 -10.51 35.02 -19.40
N VAL A 284 -11.24 33.88 -19.35
CA VAL A 284 -11.78 33.14 -20.52
C VAL A 284 -12.08 31.66 -20.17
N THR A 285 -13.34 31.29 -20.41
CA THR A 285 -14.08 30.02 -20.50
C THR A 285 -13.52 28.71 -19.91
N ASP A 286 -14.25 28.21 -18.90
CA ASP A 286 -14.12 26.91 -18.19
C ASP A 286 -14.79 25.72 -18.94
N ASN A 287 -14.85 25.76 -20.27
CA ASN A 287 -15.69 24.84 -21.06
C ASN A 287 -14.88 23.92 -21.97
N LEU A 288 -13.88 23.20 -21.44
CA LEU A 288 -13.31 22.06 -22.16
C LEU A 288 -13.50 20.78 -21.35
N PRO A 289 -14.30 19.80 -21.82
CA PRO A 289 -14.50 18.57 -21.08
C PRO A 289 -13.16 17.87 -20.87
N ASN A 290 -13.00 17.23 -19.71
CA ASN A 290 -11.89 16.32 -19.45
C ASN A 290 -12.00 15.16 -20.45
N SER A 291 -11.35 15.27 -21.61
CA SER A 291 -11.17 14.11 -22.48
C SER A 291 -10.34 13.06 -21.74
N GLU A 292 -10.58 11.77 -22.01
CA GLU A 292 -9.77 10.70 -21.41
C GLU A 292 -8.27 10.92 -21.64
N ASP A 293 -7.89 11.52 -22.77
CA ASP A 293 -6.51 11.86 -23.09
C ASP A 293 -5.96 13.01 -22.23
N ALA A 294 -6.77 14.02 -21.88
CA ALA A 294 -6.38 15.07 -20.95
C ALA A 294 -6.20 14.52 -19.53
N ILE A 295 -7.11 13.62 -19.10
CA ILE A 295 -6.98 12.88 -17.84
C ILE A 295 -5.69 12.07 -17.82
N ARG A 296 -5.36 11.36 -18.90
CA ARG A 296 -4.12 10.58 -19.07
C ARG A 296 -2.84 11.41 -18.96
N ARG A 297 -2.89 12.68 -19.33
CA ARG A 297 -1.77 13.64 -19.18
C ARG A 297 -1.74 14.37 -17.83
N GLY A 298 -2.63 14.01 -16.91
CA GLY A 298 -2.77 14.69 -15.61
C GLY A 298 -3.29 16.12 -15.74
N GLU A 299 -3.93 16.48 -16.86
CA GLU A 299 -4.44 17.82 -17.17
C GLU A 299 -5.85 18.04 -16.58
N TYR A 300 -6.03 17.71 -15.31
CA TYR A 300 -7.29 17.97 -14.61
C TYR A 300 -7.60 19.47 -14.61
N ALA A 301 -8.87 19.85 -14.73
CA ALA A 301 -9.29 21.26 -14.61
C ALA A 301 -8.73 21.92 -13.34
N VAL A 302 -8.81 21.22 -12.20
CA VAL A 302 -8.21 21.66 -10.92
C VAL A 302 -6.69 21.84 -10.99
N ILE A 303 -5.98 20.97 -11.72
CA ILE A 303 -4.53 21.08 -11.90
C ILE A 303 -4.17 22.27 -12.78
N ARG A 304 -4.89 22.47 -13.89
CA ARG A 304 -4.70 23.61 -14.79
C ARG A 304 -4.96 24.93 -14.07
N SER A 305 -5.99 24.97 -13.21
CA SER A 305 -6.26 26.11 -12.34
C SER A 305 -5.17 26.32 -11.29
N LEU A 306 -4.70 25.27 -10.61
CA LEU A 306 -3.64 25.38 -9.60
C LEU A 306 -2.27 25.78 -10.21
N ILE A 307 -1.92 25.30 -11.42
CA ILE A 307 -0.71 25.73 -12.16
C ILE A 307 -0.75 27.22 -12.45
N ARG A 308 -1.94 27.74 -12.78
CA ARG A 308 -2.14 29.14 -13.14
C ARG A 308 -2.05 30.07 -11.93
N VAL A 309 -2.57 29.62 -10.79
CA VAL A 309 -2.72 30.44 -9.58
C VAL A 309 -1.46 30.42 -8.70
N LEU A 310 -0.67 29.36 -8.75
CA LEU A 310 0.49 29.19 -7.88
C LEU A 310 1.81 29.49 -8.60
N GLU A 311 2.60 30.41 -8.04
CA GLU A 311 3.99 30.64 -8.47
C GLU A 311 4.78 29.32 -8.44
N GLY A 312 5.45 28.99 -9.55
CA GLY A 312 6.15 27.71 -9.71
C GLY A 312 5.25 26.51 -10.05
N GLY A 313 3.96 26.71 -10.32
CA GLY A 313 3.00 25.66 -10.67
C GLY A 313 3.42 24.77 -11.84
N VAL A 314 4.02 25.35 -12.89
CA VAL A 314 4.54 24.60 -14.06
C VAL A 314 5.68 23.66 -13.65
N GLU A 315 6.62 24.13 -12.84
CA GLU A 315 7.75 23.33 -12.37
C GLU A 315 7.33 22.30 -11.32
N GLY A 316 6.35 22.64 -10.47
CA GLY A 316 5.67 21.67 -9.60
C GLY A 316 5.03 20.53 -10.40
N LYS A 317 4.41 20.84 -11.54
CA LYS A 317 3.71 19.83 -12.36
C LYS A 317 4.75 18.94 -12.99
N ARG A 318 5.78 19.54 -13.59
CA ARG A 318 6.89 18.81 -14.19
C ARG A 318 7.56 17.85 -13.22
N GLN A 319 7.76 18.26 -11.97
CA GLN A 319 8.34 17.40 -10.94
C GLN A 319 7.40 16.23 -10.59
N VAL A 320 6.11 16.49 -10.42
CA VAL A 320 5.11 15.46 -10.11
C VAL A 320 4.96 14.46 -11.26
N ASP A 321 4.84 14.94 -12.49
CA ASP A 321 4.85 14.11 -13.70
C ASP A 321 6.08 13.20 -13.72
N LYS A 322 7.28 13.79 -13.52
CA LYS A 322 8.54 13.03 -13.49
C LYS A 322 8.54 11.96 -12.40
N VAL A 323 8.03 12.23 -11.21
CA VAL A 323 7.96 11.23 -10.12
C VAL A 323 6.94 10.14 -10.42
N ILE A 324 5.80 10.52 -10.97
CA ILE A 324 4.76 9.59 -11.39
C ILE A 324 5.33 8.63 -12.44
N ASP A 325 6.07 9.16 -13.43
CA ASP A 325 6.71 8.36 -14.48
C ASP A 325 7.70 7.35 -13.86
N LYS A 326 8.51 7.77 -12.88
CA LYS A 326 9.44 6.89 -12.13
C LYS A 326 8.73 5.75 -11.37
N CYS A 327 7.49 5.97 -10.95
CA CYS A 327 6.71 5.00 -10.19
C CYS A 327 5.67 4.25 -11.05
N SER A 328 5.63 4.49 -12.36
CA SER A 328 4.49 4.16 -13.23
C SER A 328 4.40 2.69 -13.67
N SER A 329 5.35 1.83 -13.29
CA SER A 329 5.47 0.47 -13.84
C SER A 329 4.29 -0.47 -13.53
N MET A 330 3.39 -0.09 -12.63
CA MET A 330 2.22 -0.86 -12.22
C MET A 330 0.88 -0.22 -12.67
N GLN A 331 0.51 0.89 -12.03
CA GLN A 331 -0.70 1.66 -12.29
C GLN A 331 -0.60 2.97 -11.52
N VAL A 332 -0.85 4.09 -12.21
CA VAL A 332 -0.99 5.41 -11.61
C VAL A 332 -2.46 5.79 -11.66
N TRP A 333 -3.05 6.06 -10.51
CA TRP A 333 -4.38 6.66 -10.47
C TRP A 333 -4.23 8.15 -10.74
N LEU A 334 -4.48 8.55 -11.98
CA LEU A 334 -4.49 9.95 -12.36
C LEU A 334 -5.51 10.74 -11.52
N SER A 335 -6.58 10.12 -11.02
CA SER A 335 -7.55 10.78 -10.14
C SER A 335 -6.95 11.30 -8.83
N LYS A 336 -5.80 10.75 -8.40
CA LYS A 336 -5.04 11.24 -7.24
C LYS A 336 -4.03 12.34 -7.60
N TYR A 337 -3.85 12.63 -8.89
CA TYR A 337 -2.91 13.62 -9.41
C TYR A 337 -3.15 15.04 -8.85
N PRO A 338 -4.39 15.58 -8.75
CA PRO A 338 -4.68 16.84 -8.05
C PRO A 338 -4.03 16.98 -6.67
N TYR A 339 -4.04 15.90 -5.90
CA TYR A 339 -3.54 15.87 -4.52
C TYR A 339 -2.02 15.77 -4.49
N LEU A 340 -1.45 14.87 -5.30
CA LEU A 340 -0.01 14.75 -5.45
C LEU A 340 0.63 16.06 -5.89
N PHE A 341 -0.05 16.80 -6.78
CA PHE A 341 0.36 18.12 -7.20
C PHE A 341 0.32 19.15 -6.08
N ARG A 342 -0.79 19.22 -5.32
CA ARG A 342 -0.89 20.12 -4.18
C ARG A 342 0.14 19.79 -3.09
N LEU A 343 0.42 18.52 -2.85
CA LEU A 343 1.46 18.08 -1.93
C LEU A 343 2.86 18.53 -2.38
N ALA A 344 3.21 18.33 -3.65
CA ALA A 344 4.49 18.78 -4.19
C ALA A 344 4.68 20.30 -4.08
N LEU A 345 3.59 21.07 -4.20
CA LEU A 345 3.59 22.52 -3.99
C LEU A 345 3.81 22.89 -2.51
N SER A 346 3.12 22.23 -1.57
CA SER A 346 3.31 22.43 -0.12
C SER A 346 4.73 22.10 0.32
N LEU A 347 5.28 20.99 -0.18
CA LEU A 347 6.67 20.58 0.05
C LEU A 347 7.66 21.65 -0.42
N LYS A 348 7.39 22.36 -1.53
CA LYS A 348 8.26 23.46 -2.01
C LYS A 348 8.11 24.74 -1.21
N SER A 349 6.91 25.05 -0.73
CA SER A 349 6.61 26.33 -0.08
C SER A 349 6.95 26.35 1.42
N GLY A 350 7.23 25.20 2.04
CA GLY A 350 7.47 25.10 3.48
C GLY A 350 6.24 25.44 4.33
N LEU A 351 5.06 25.55 3.72
CA LEU A 351 3.79 25.75 4.43
C LEU A 351 3.41 24.44 5.11
N LYS A 352 3.54 24.47 6.45
CA LYS A 352 2.95 23.51 7.39
C LYS A 352 1.43 23.50 7.29
#